data_AF-A0A545T4L3-F1
#
_entry.id   AF-A0A545T4L3-F1
#
_cell.length_a   1.000
_cell.length_b   1.000
_cell.length_c   1.000
_cell.angle_alpha   90.00
_cell.angle_beta   90.00
_cell.angle_gamma   90.00
#
_symmetry.space_group_name_H-M   'P 1'
#
loop_
_entity.id
_entity.type
_entity.pdbx_description
1 polymer ?
#
loop_
_entity_poly.entity_id
_entity_poly.type
_entity_poly.pdbx_seq_one_letter_code
_entity_poly.pdbx_strand_id
1 'polypeptide(L)'
;MLKLKPNCENCDKDLPAESIEAMICSYECTFCCDCVDNVLNNVCPNCGGGFVRRPIRPKKAWREGVSVIHHPASEKRVLKPVDQDEHRVFSRPIVDLAAKDR
;
A
#
# COMPACT_ATOMS: atom_id res chain seq x y z
N MET A 1 8.34 -10.51 7.48
CA MET A 1 6.87 -10.48 7.61
C MET A 1 6.38 -9.08 7.29
N LEU A 2 5.25 -8.96 6.58
CA LEU A 2 4.70 -7.69 6.15
C LEU A 2 4.59 -6.68 7.30
N LYS A 3 5.12 -5.46 7.12
CA LYS A 3 5.19 -4.47 8.20
C LYS A 3 3.82 -3.93 8.64
N LEU A 4 2.83 -3.90 7.74
CA LEU A 4 1.52 -3.28 7.96
C LEU A 4 1.67 -1.82 8.43
N LYS A 5 2.18 -0.94 7.54
CA LYS A 5 2.36 0.49 7.84
C LYS A 5 1.03 1.12 8.28
N PRO A 6 1.02 2.02 9.28
CA PRO A 6 -0.20 2.48 9.91
C PRO A 6 -0.90 3.63 9.15
N ASN A 7 -0.34 4.09 8.03
CA ASN A 7 -0.81 5.28 7.32
C ASN A 7 -0.60 5.18 5.79
N CYS A 8 -1.32 6.01 5.05
CA CYS A 8 -1.10 6.25 3.62
C CYS A 8 0.18 7.06 3.42
N GLU A 9 1.08 6.59 2.56
CA GLU A 9 2.34 7.28 2.31
C GLU A 9 2.17 8.63 1.59
N ASN A 10 1.03 8.86 0.93
CA ASN A 10 0.76 10.12 0.23
C ASN A 10 0.01 11.16 1.09
N CYS A 11 -1.16 10.80 1.62
CA CYS A 11 -2.07 11.74 2.29
C CYS A 11 -2.10 11.60 3.82
N ASP A 12 -1.28 10.72 4.37
CA ASP A 12 -1.23 10.41 5.81
C ASP A 12 -2.54 9.87 6.43
N LYS A 13 -3.53 9.46 5.63
CA LYS A 13 -4.75 8.78 6.12
C LYS A 13 -4.38 7.56 6.98
N ASP A 14 -5.05 7.37 8.12
CA ASP A 14 -4.84 6.21 8.97
C ASP A 14 -5.26 4.91 8.28
N LEU A 15 -4.37 3.93 8.28
CA LEU A 15 -4.52 2.61 7.69
C LEU A 15 -4.13 1.53 8.72
N PRO A 16 -4.91 1.39 9.82
CA PRO A 16 -4.65 0.40 10.87
C PRO A 16 -4.59 -1.02 10.31
N ALA A 17 -4.06 -1.98 11.06
CA ALA A 17 -3.77 -3.34 10.59
C ALA A 17 -4.96 -4.04 9.91
N GLU A 18 -6.17 -3.77 10.39
CA GLU A 18 -7.46 -4.26 9.89
C GLU A 18 -8.11 -3.41 8.80
N SER A 19 -7.47 -2.31 8.39
CA SER A 19 -8.02 -1.40 7.39
C SER A 19 -8.28 -2.13 6.08
N ILE A 20 -9.52 -2.05 5.62
CA ILE A 20 -9.93 -2.55 4.31
C ILE A 20 -9.46 -1.62 3.19
N GLU A 21 -9.16 -0.36 3.49
CA GLU A 21 -8.78 0.66 2.50
C GLU A 21 -7.28 0.68 2.17
N ALA A 22 -6.47 -0.08 2.90
CA ALA A 22 -5.05 -0.14 2.67
C ALA A 22 -4.75 -0.93 1.39
N MET A 23 -4.04 -0.29 0.46
CA MET A 23 -3.51 -0.88 -0.76
C MET A 23 -2.00 -1.05 -0.62
N ILE A 24 -1.44 -2.09 -1.24
CA ILE A 24 -0.02 -2.42 -1.14
C ILE A 24 0.55 -2.92 -2.47
N CYS A 25 1.81 -2.58 -2.75
CA CYS A 25 2.58 -3.17 -3.85
C CYS A 25 3.59 -4.22 -3.32
N SER A 26 4.32 -4.89 -4.21
CA SER A 26 5.32 -5.91 -3.85
C SER A 26 6.49 -5.38 -3.00
N TYR A 27 6.76 -4.08 -3.04
CA TYR A 27 7.78 -3.39 -2.24
C TYR A 27 7.24 -2.82 -0.92
N GLU A 28 6.03 -3.20 -0.53
CA GLU A 28 5.34 -2.75 0.68
C GLU A 28 5.06 -1.23 0.74
N CYS A 29 5.04 -0.52 -0.40
CA CYS A 29 4.49 0.84 -0.45
C CYS A 29 2.99 0.78 -0.12
N THR A 30 2.54 1.58 0.84
CA THR A 30 1.17 1.54 1.38
C THR A 30 0.44 2.86 1.08
N PHE A 31 -0.69 2.77 0.40
CA PHE A 31 -1.55 3.92 0.09
C PHE A 31 -3.01 3.58 0.38
N CYS A 32 -3.87 4.58 0.59
CA CYS A 32 -5.31 4.33 0.64
C CYS A 32 -5.86 4.14 -0.78
N CYS A 33 -7.03 3.48 -0.91
CA CYS A 33 -7.72 3.33 -2.20
C CYS A 33 -7.89 4.65 -2.93
N ASP A 34 -8.30 5.71 -2.22
CA ASP A 34 -8.50 7.03 -2.83
C ASP A 34 -7.24 7.57 -3.52
N CYS A 35 -6.07 7.39 -2.92
CA CYS A 35 -4.80 7.79 -3.53
C CYS A 35 -4.42 6.87 -4.69
N VAL A 36 -4.64 5.56 -4.56
CA VAL A 36 -4.36 4.60 -5.65
C VAL A 36 -5.19 4.93 -6.89
N ASP A 37 -6.48 5.24 -6.70
CA ASP A 37 -7.41 5.45 -7.80
C ASP A 37 -7.28 6.85 -8.40
N ASN A 38 -7.18 7.89 -7.57
CA ASN A 38 -7.30 9.27 -8.03
C ASN A 38 -5.96 10.03 -8.15
N VAL A 39 -4.90 9.55 -7.49
CA VAL A 39 -3.57 10.21 -7.52
C VAL A 39 -2.59 9.37 -8.33
N LEU A 40 -2.56 8.06 -8.10
CA LEU A 40 -1.54 7.16 -8.64
C LEU A 40 -1.99 6.40 -9.90
N ASN A 41 -3.27 6.41 -10.24
CA ASN A 41 -3.84 5.65 -11.36
C ASN A 41 -3.39 4.18 -11.39
N ASN A 42 -3.33 3.56 -10.20
CA ASN A 42 -2.83 2.20 -9.99
C ASN A 42 -1.40 1.94 -10.53
N VAL A 43 -0.52 2.95 -10.48
CA VAL A 43 0.92 2.85 -10.79
C VAL A 43 1.72 3.31 -9.57
N CYS A 44 2.47 2.38 -8.97
CA CYS A 44 3.27 2.67 -7.79
C CYS A 44 4.37 3.70 -8.10
N PRO A 45 4.47 4.80 -7.34
CA PRO A 45 5.47 5.85 -7.59
C PRO A 45 6.90 5.38 -7.33
N ASN A 46 7.08 4.26 -6.62
CA ASN A 46 8.40 3.70 -6.32
C ASN A 46 8.85 2.64 -7.34
N CYS A 47 7.94 1.81 -7.86
CA CYS A 47 8.33 0.64 -8.66
C CYS A 47 7.58 0.48 -9.99
N GLY A 48 6.62 1.34 -10.33
CA GLY A 48 5.82 1.23 -11.56
C GLY A 48 4.75 0.13 -11.54
N GLY A 49 4.86 -0.87 -10.65
CA GLY A 49 3.88 -1.95 -10.52
C GLY A 49 2.51 -1.48 -10.00
N GLY A 50 1.51 -2.35 -10.11
CA GLY A 50 0.16 -2.09 -9.60
C GLY A 50 0.00 -2.30 -8.08
N PHE A 51 -1.21 -2.04 -7.59
CA PHE A 51 -1.61 -2.25 -6.21
C PHE A 51 -2.69 -3.32 -6.08
N VAL A 52 -2.69 -3.98 -4.93
CA VAL A 52 -3.77 -4.85 -4.47
C VAL A 52 -4.17 -4.47 -3.04
N ARG A 53 -5.32 -4.97 -2.57
CA ARG A 53 -5.71 -4.81 -1.16
C ARG A 53 -4.65 -5.44 -0.26
N ARG A 54 -4.23 -4.71 0.77
CA ARG A 54 -3.25 -5.19 1.74
C ARG A 54 -3.86 -6.34 2.54
N PRO A 55 -3.20 -7.51 2.61
CA PRO A 55 -3.68 -8.61 3.44
C PRO A 55 -3.80 -8.19 4.91
N ILE A 56 -4.94 -8.50 5.52
CA ILE A 56 -5.20 -8.23 6.95
C ILE A 56 -4.64 -9.38 7.78
N ARG A 57 -3.81 -9.04 8.78
CA ARG A 57 -3.32 -10.03 9.75
C ARG A 57 -4.44 -10.44 10.70
N PRO A 58 -4.67 -11.74 10.95
CA PRO A 58 -5.75 -12.21 11.82
C PRO A 58 -5.67 -11.63 13.23
N LYS A 59 -6.83 -11.25 13.79
CA LYS A 59 -6.95 -10.79 15.18
C LYS A 59 -6.63 -11.88 16.20
N LYS A 60 -7.02 -13.13 15.91
CA LYS A 60 -6.74 -14.31 16.74
C LYS A 60 -5.82 -15.30 16.04
N ALA A 61 -5.07 -16.04 16.84
CA ALA A 61 -4.19 -17.10 16.37
C ALA A 61 -5.01 -18.35 16.03
N TRP A 62 -5.31 -18.54 14.75
CA TRP A 62 -5.94 -19.79 14.27
C TRP A 62 -4.93 -20.93 14.18
N ARG A 63 -3.68 -20.59 13.88
CA ARG A 63 -2.51 -21.43 14.12
C ARG A 63 -1.70 -20.77 15.23
N GLU A 64 -1.10 -21.59 16.08
CA GLU A 64 -0.30 -21.12 17.21
C GLU A 64 0.78 -20.13 16.76
N GLY A 65 0.90 -19.01 17.49
CA GLY A 65 1.90 -17.98 17.21
C GLY A 65 1.61 -17.06 16.02
N VAL A 66 0.56 -17.29 15.21
CA VAL A 66 0.32 -16.51 13.98
C VAL A 66 -0.92 -15.62 14.09
N SER A 67 -0.75 -14.41 14.63
CA SER A 67 -1.80 -13.38 14.74
C SER A 67 -1.21 -11.99 14.98
N VAL A 68 -2.04 -10.94 14.98
CA VAL A 68 -1.59 -9.57 15.34
C VAL A 68 -1.09 -9.47 16.79
N ILE A 69 -1.55 -10.34 17.69
CA ILE A 69 -1.11 -10.37 19.09
C ILE A 69 0.36 -10.82 19.19
N HIS A 70 0.74 -11.86 18.44
CA HIS A 70 2.12 -12.37 18.43
C HIS A 70 3.03 -11.58 17.48
N HIS A 71 2.42 -10.95 16.49
CA HIS A 71 3.09 -10.29 15.38
C HIS A 71 2.44 -8.93 15.13
N PRO A 72 2.75 -7.91 15.96
CA PRO A 72 2.10 -6.61 15.87
C PRO A 72 2.35 -5.91 14.53
N ALA A 73 1.42 -5.04 14.15
CA ALA A 73 1.62 -4.13 13.03
C ALA A 73 2.65 -3.06 13.39
N SER A 74 3.24 -2.42 12.38
CA SER A 74 4.18 -1.33 12.62
C SER A 74 3.45 -0.08 13.12
N GLU A 75 3.99 0.54 14.15
CA GLU A 75 3.57 1.87 14.61
C GLU A 75 4.31 3.00 13.88
N LYS A 76 5.31 2.66 13.07
CA LYS A 76 6.12 3.64 12.34
C LYS A 76 5.35 4.17 11.14
N ARG A 77 4.90 5.41 11.23
CA ARG A 77 4.34 6.17 10.10
C ARG A 77 5.41 6.41 9.04
N VAL A 78 4.97 6.42 7.78
CA VAL A 78 5.79 6.81 6.62
C VAL A 78 5.00 7.81 5.83
N LEU A 79 5.45 9.07 5.79
CA LEU A 79 4.85 10.12 4.96
C LEU A 79 5.86 10.54 3.91
N LYS A 80 5.55 10.26 2.66
CA LYS A 80 6.32 10.59 1.46
C LYS A 80 5.34 11.01 0.36
N PRO A 81 4.76 12.23 0.47
CA PRO A 81 3.82 12.73 -0.50
C PRO A 81 4.40 12.67 -1.91
N VAL A 82 3.57 12.28 -2.86
CA VAL A 82 3.98 12.11 -4.25
C VAL A 82 3.97 13.47 -4.93
N ASP A 83 5.05 13.81 -5.62
CA ASP A 83 5.02 14.88 -6.62
C ASP A 83 4.16 14.40 -7.79
N GLN A 84 3.00 15.02 -7.96
CA GLN A 84 2.00 14.56 -8.93
C GLN A 84 2.43 14.79 -10.38
N ASP A 85 3.21 15.84 -10.64
CA ASP A 85 3.66 16.15 -12.00
C ASP A 85 4.79 15.18 -12.40
N GLU A 86 5.73 14.93 -11.50
CA GLU A 86 6.78 13.92 -11.70
C GLU A 86 6.16 12.52 -11.90
N HIS A 87 5.22 12.14 -11.04
CA HIS A 87 4.55 10.84 -11.12
C HIS A 87 3.72 10.68 -12.38
N ARG A 88 3.03 11.73 -12.83
CA ARG A 88 2.29 11.71 -14.10
C ARG A 88 3.21 11.44 -15.28
N VAL A 89 4.40 12.06 -15.31
CA VAL A 89 5.39 11.82 -16.36
C VAL A 89 5.90 10.38 -16.31
N PHE A 90 6.26 9.89 -15.11
CA PHE A 90 6.74 8.53 -14.90
C PHE A 90 5.71 7.44 -15.24
N SER A 91 4.44 7.65 -14.88
CA SER A 91 3.37 6.65 -15.05
C SER A 91 2.77 6.62 -16.45
N ARG A 92 2.98 7.66 -17.27
CA ARG A 92 2.42 7.76 -18.63
C ARG A 92 2.64 6.53 -19.51
N PRO A 93 3.84 5.92 -19.60
CA PRO A 93 4.03 4.71 -20.41
C PRO A 93 3.51 3.43 -19.77
N ILE A 94 3.05 3.46 -18.52
CA ILE A 94 2.76 2.27 -17.69
C ILE A 94 1.26 2.08 -17.44
N VAL A 95 0.51 3.18 -17.31
CA VAL A 95 -0.88 3.18 -16.82
C VAL A 95 -1.81 2.23 -17.60
N ASP A 96 -1.60 2.13 -18.92
CA ASP A 96 -2.42 1.30 -19.82
C ASP A 96 -1.88 -0.12 -20.02
N LEU A 97 -0.70 -0.44 -19.48
CA LEU A 97 -0.16 -1.79 -19.56
C LEU A 97 -0.99 -2.75 -18.71
N ALA A 98 -1.15 -3.98 -19.19
CA ALA A 98 -1.77 -5.03 -18.39
C ALA A 98 -0.88 -5.36 -17.19
N ALA A 99 -1.46 -5.82 -16.08
CA ALA A 99 -0.72 -6.04 -14.83
C ALA A 99 0.48 -7.01 -14.97
N LYS A 100 0.43 -7.95 -15.91
CA LYS A 100 1.52 -8.89 -16.21
C LYS A 100 2.70 -8.26 -16.96
N ASP A 101 2.49 -7.09 -17.56
CA ASP A 101 3.42 -6.36 -18.42
C ASP A 101 3.95 -5.08 -17.75
N ARG A 102 3.57 -4.85 -16.48
CA ARG A 102 4.06 -3.74 -15.63
C ARG A 102 5.26 -4.15 -14.79
#